data_AF-A0A350P997-F1
#
_entry.id   AF-A0A350P997-F1
#
_cell.length_a   1.000
_cell.length_b   1.000
_cell.length_c   1.000
_cell.angle_alpha   90.00
_cell.angle_beta   90.00
_cell.angle_gamma   90.00
#
_symmetry.space_group_name_H-M   'P 1'
#
loop_
_entity.id
_entity.type
_entity.pdbx_description
1 polymer ?
#
loop_
_entity_poly.entity_id
_entity_poly.type
_entity_poly.pdbx_seq_one_letter_code
_entity_poly.pdbx_strand_id
1 'polypeptide(L)' 'MSDQLSLAQIKRAYHQAAKIVARYGDKYLPIFERLEKEYHDRKDKVKILNRAIKIAEKHTGFEPTDL' A
#
# COMPACT_ATOMS: atom_id res chain seq x y z
N MET A 1 -15.09 -5.80 -13.86
CA MET A 1 -13.64 -6.01 -13.64
C MET A 1 -13.23 -5.08 -12.52
N SER A 2 -12.62 -5.58 -11.44
CA SER A 2 -12.12 -4.70 -10.39
C SER A 2 -10.83 -4.04 -10.89
N ASP A 3 -10.91 -2.78 -11.32
CA ASP A 3 -9.77 -1.93 -11.70
C ASP A 3 -8.89 -1.55 -10.49
N GLN A 4 -8.65 -2.50 -9.59
CA GLN A 4 -7.95 -2.26 -8.35
C GLN A 4 -6.44 -2.33 -8.62
N LEU A 5 -5.79 -1.17 -8.61
CA LEU A 5 -4.34 -1.06 -8.72
C LEU A 5 -3.64 -1.91 -7.64
N SER A 6 -2.62 -2.65 -8.02
CA SER A 6 -1.78 -3.39 -7.07
C SER A 6 -0.95 -2.43 -6.20
N LEU A 7 -0.53 -2.90 -5.02
CA LEU A 7 0.38 -2.14 -4.13
C LEU A 7 1.69 -1.76 -4.84
N ALA A 8 2.19 -2.63 -5.74
CA ALA A 8 3.38 -2.36 -6.53
C ALA A 8 3.16 -1.22 -7.53
N GLN A 9 2.01 -1.15 -8.19
CA GLN A 9 1.67 -0.05 -9.09
C GLN A 9 1.56 1.27 -8.33
N ILE A 10 0.93 1.27 -7.15
CA ILE A 10 0.81 2.47 -6.31
C ILE A 10 2.18 2.93 -5.82
N LYS A 11 3.06 2.01 -5.39
CA LYS A 11 4.44 2.33 -5.02
C LYS A 11 5.20 3.00 -6.16
N ARG A 12 5.05 2.51 -7.40
CA ARG A 12 5.67 3.10 -8.59
C ARG A 12 5.16 4.53 -8.83
N ALA A 13 3.84 4.74 -8.74
CA ALA A 13 3.24 6.07 -8.90
C ALA A 13 3.71 7.04 -7.81
N TYR A 14 3.73 6.60 -6.55
CA TYR A 14 4.27 7.35 -5.41
C TYR A 14 5.71 7.83 -5.66
N HIS A 15 6.61 6.94 -6.10
CA HIS A 15 7.99 7.32 -6.43
C HIS A 15 8.11 8.28 -7.61
N GLN A 16 7.25 8.14 -8.62
CA GLN A 16 7.23 9.07 -9.75
C GLN A 16 6.76 10.47 -9.31
N ALA A 17 5.72 10.55 -8.47
CA ALA A 17 5.27 11.81 -7.90
C ALA A 17 6.36 12.49 -7.06
N ALA A 18 7.12 11.72 -6.27
CA ALA A 18 8.27 12.25 -5.53
C ALA A 18 9.32 12.89 -6.46
N LYS A 19 9.64 12.23 -7.59
CA LYS A 19 10.54 12.79 -8.61
C LYS A 19 9.99 14.09 -9.23
N ILE A 20 8.67 14.17 -9.45
CA ILE A 20 8.03 15.36 -10.00
C ILE A 20 8.10 16.52 -9.00
N VAL A 21 7.79 16.28 -7.72
CA VAL A 21 7.90 17.29 -6.64
C VAL A 21 9.34 17.77 -6.51
N ALA A 22 10.32 16.86 -6.52
CA ALA A 22 11.74 17.23 -6.46
C ALA A 22 12.19 18.11 -7.63
N ARG A 23 11.54 17.99 -8.80
CA ARG A 23 11.88 18.77 -10.01
C ARG A 23 11.15 20.10 -10.09
N TYR A 24 9.89 20.15 -9.67
CA TYR A 24 8.99 21.27 -9.94
C TYR A 24 8.41 21.93 -8.69
N GLY A 25 8.83 21.49 -7.50
CA GLY A 25 8.44 22.05 -6.22
C GLY A 25 6.99 21.71 -5.83
N ASP A 26 6.43 22.59 -5.01
CA ASP A 26 5.13 22.50 -4.35
C ASP A 26 3.93 22.37 -5.32
N LYS A 27 4.07 22.81 -6.57
CA LYS A 27 3.03 22.71 -7.61
C LYS A 27 2.40 21.31 -7.72
N TYR A 28 3.19 20.26 -7.49
CA TYR A 28 2.75 18.87 -7.58
C TYR A 28 2.63 18.17 -6.22
N LEU A 29 2.88 18.89 -5.12
CA LEU A 29 2.78 18.36 -3.76
C LEU A 29 1.41 17.72 -3.45
N PRO A 30 0.26 18.31 -3.86
CA PRO A 30 -1.05 17.70 -3.58
C PRO A 30 -1.25 16.30 -4.21
N ILE A 31 -0.59 16.03 -5.35
CA ILE A 31 -0.64 14.71 -6.00
C ILE A 31 0.23 13.72 -5.24
N PHE A 32 1.42 14.16 -4.82
CA PHE A 32 2.31 13.36 -4.00
C PHE A 32 1.66 12.96 -2.68
N GLU A 33 1.06 13.91 -1.94
CA GLU A 33 0.40 13.63 -0.66
C GLU A 33 -0.71 12.58 -0.78
N ARG A 34 -1.51 12.65 -1.85
CA ARG A 34 -2.54 11.64 -2.12
C ARG A 34 -1.96 10.24 -2.35
N LEU A 35 -0.88 10.16 -3.14
CA LEU A 35 -0.23 8.88 -3.43
C LEU A 35 0.53 8.33 -2.23
N GLU A 36 1.15 9.19 -1.44
CA GLU A 36 1.80 8.85 -0.18
C GLU A 36 0.80 8.23 0.77
N LYS A 37 -0.31 8.93 1.06
CA LYS A 37 -1.38 8.42 1.91
C LYS A 37 -1.91 7.07 1.44
N GLU A 38 -2.26 6.95 0.16
CA GLU A 38 -2.80 5.70 -0.38
C GLU A 38 -1.79 4.54 -0.30
N TYR A 39 -0.51 4.81 -0.59
CA TYR A 39 0.54 3.80 -0.50
C TYR A 39 0.71 3.30 0.94
N HIS A 40 0.78 4.21 1.91
CA HIS A 40 0.95 3.88 3.32
C HIS A 40 -0.28 3.16 3.88
N ASP A 41 -1.49 3.66 3.61
CA ASP A 41 -2.75 3.04 4.04
C ASP A 41 -2.85 1.58 3.56
N ARG A 42 -2.53 1.31 2.29
CA ARG A 42 -2.56 -0.07 1.75
C ARG A 42 -1.43 -0.94 2.30
N LYS A 43 -0.23 -0.40 2.41
CA LYS A 43 0.91 -1.12 2.99
C LYS A 43 0.61 -1.55 4.43
N ASP A 44 0.01 -0.67 5.21
CA ASP A 44 -0.35 -0.95 6.61
C ASP A 44 -1.50 -1.95 6.70
N LYS A 45 -2.52 -1.85 5.84
CA LYS A 45 -3.58 -2.88 5.74
C LYS A 45 -3.00 -4.26 5.46
N VAL A 46 -2.11 -4.39 4.47
CA VAL A 46 -1.45 -5.68 4.16
C VAL A 46 -0.63 -6.17 5.35
N LYS A 47 0.11 -5.29 6.02
CA LYS A 47 0.90 -5.66 7.21
C LYS A 47 0.01 -6.14 8.36
N ILE A 48 -1.09 -5.45 8.64
CA ILE A 48 -2.05 -5.80 9.68
C ILE A 48 -2.72 -7.13 9.36
N LEU A 49 -3.17 -7.33 8.12
CA LEU A 49 -3.78 -8.57 7.66
C LEU A 49 -2.81 -9.75 7.83
N ASN A 50 -1.58 -9.62 7.34
CA ASN A 50 -0.56 -10.66 7.50
C ASN A 50 -0.26 -10.97 8.97
N ARG A 51 -0.29 -9.96 9.85
CA ARG A 51 -0.11 -10.17 11.29
C ARG A 51 -1.29 -10.92 11.89
N ALA A 52 -2.52 -10.59 11.50
CA ALA A 52 -3.72 -11.30 11.96
C ALA A 52 -3.69 -12.77 11.53
N ILE A 53 -3.34 -13.04 10.28
CA ILE A 53 -3.18 -14.41 9.75
C ILE A 53 -2.15 -15.20 10.57
N LYS A 54 -0.96 -14.64 10.81
CA LYS A 54 0.09 -15.29 11.62
C LYS A 54 -0.34 -15.60 13.05
N ILE A 55 -1.15 -14.72 13.65
CA ILE A 55 -1.69 -14.95 15.00
C ILE A 55 -2.69 -16.12 14.95
N ALA A 56 -3.57 -16.17 13.95
CA ALA A 56 -4.50 -17.27 13.77
C ALA A 56 -3.76 -18.60 13.54
N GLU A 57 -2.80 -18.65 12.62
CA GLU A 57 -1.95 -19.82 12.38
C GLU A 57 -1.30 -20.34 13.67
N LYS A 58 -0.73 -19.43 14.47
CA LYS A 58 0.00 -19.80 15.69
C LYS A 58 -0.89 -20.24 16.86
N HIS A 59 -2.10 -19.69 16.97
CA HIS A 59 -2.89 -19.79 18.21
C HIS A 59 -4.23 -20.47 18.05
N THR A 60 -4.75 -20.63 16.84
CA THR A 60 -6.07 -21.24 16.59
C THR A 60 -6.00 -22.51 15.76
N GLY A 61 -4.82 -22.87 15.22
CA GLY A 61 -4.68 -23.98 14.27
C GLY A 61 -5.32 -23.68 12.91
N PHE A 62 -5.46 -22.41 12.55
CA PHE A 62 -5.95 -21.98 11.24
C PHE A 62 -4.89 -22.24 10.16
N GLU A 63 -5.27 -22.87 9.05
CA GLU A 63 -4.40 -23.11 7.90
C GLU A 63 -4.80 -22.15 6.75
N PRO A 64 -3.87 -21.36 6.20
CA PRO A 64 -4.17 -20.33 5.20
C PRO A 64 -4.63 -20.88 3.84
N THR A 65 -4.65 -22.20 3.63
CA THR A 65 -5.27 -22.86 2.46
C THR A 65 -6.79 -22.79 2.46
N ASP A 66 -7.41 -22.35 3.55
CA ASP A 66 -8.87 -22.24 3.70
C ASP A 66 -9.45 -20.91 3.13
N LEU A 67 -8.62 -20.06 2.52
CA LEU A 67 -8.97 -18.77 1.89
C LEU A 67 -8.85 -18.82 0.36
#